data_AF-A0A832J2A7-F1
#
_entry.id   AF-A0A832J2A7-F1
#
_cell.length_a   1.000
_cell.length_b   1.000
_cell.length_c   1.000
_cell.angle_alpha   90.00
_cell.angle_beta   90.00
_cell.angle_gamma   90.00
#
_symmetry.space_group_name_H-M   'P 1'
#
loop_
_entity.id
_entity.type
_entity.pdbx_description
1 polymer ?
#
loop_
_entity_poly.entity_id
_entity_poly.type
_entity_poly.pdbx_seq_one_letter_code
_entity_poly.pdbx_strand_id
1 'polypeptide(L)' 'MSNGTNNRRGLLIILSSPSGAGKSTLARRLIKWDPTIGFSVSATTRPPRP' A
#
# COMPACT_ATOMS: atom_id res chain seq x y z
N MET A 1 -17.17 13.69 -30.99
CA MET A 1 -17.04 13.99 -29.54
C MET A 1 -16.84 12.67 -28.79
N SER A 2 -15.58 12.23 -28.59
CA SER A 2 -15.29 10.98 -27.88
C SER A 2 -15.05 11.27 -26.40
N ASN A 3 -16.08 11.12 -25.57
CA ASN A 3 -15.95 11.09 -24.11
C ASN A 3 -15.46 9.71 -23.67
N GLY A 4 -14.18 9.43 -23.85
CA GLY A 4 -13.51 8.30 -23.21
C GLY A 4 -13.23 8.66 -21.76
N THR A 5 -13.99 8.10 -20.82
CA THR A 5 -13.65 8.14 -19.39
C THR A 5 -12.34 7.37 -19.21
N ASN A 6 -11.25 8.12 -19.19
CA ASN A 6 -9.89 7.61 -19.04
C ASN A 6 -9.75 6.99 -17.63
N ASN A 7 -10.14 5.70 -17.52
CA ASN A 7 -10.14 4.96 -16.27
C ASN A 7 -8.68 4.62 -15.88
N ARG A 8 -7.96 5.60 -15.36
CA ARG A 8 -6.59 5.43 -14.88
C ARG A 8 -6.62 4.51 -13.67
N ARG A 9 -6.12 3.29 -13.85
CA ARG A 9 -5.90 2.35 -12.75
C ARG A 9 -4.78 2.89 -11.86
N GLY A 10 -4.98 2.81 -10.54
CA GLY A 10 -3.93 3.13 -9.57
C GLY A 10 -2.73 2.18 -9.67
N LEU A 11 -1.61 2.56 -9.05
CA LEU A 11 -0.40 1.76 -8.99
C LEU A 11 -0.39 0.89 -7.71
N LEU A 12 -0.23 -0.43 -7.86
CA LEU A 12 -0.01 -1.34 -6.74
C LEU A 12 1.49 -1.53 -6.52
N ILE A 13 1.96 -1.24 -5.32
CA ILE A 13 3.37 -1.40 -4.92
C ILE A 13 3.48 -2.59 -3.97
N ILE A 14 4.33 -3.57 -4.29
CA ILE A 14 4.62 -4.73 -3.44
C ILE A 14 6.04 -4.63 -2.92
N LEU A 15 6.20 -4.66 -1.60
CA LEU A 15 7.50 -4.70 -0.92
C LEU A 15 7.77 -6.11 -0.38
N SER A 16 8.75 -6.81 -0.94
CA SER A 16 9.15 -8.17 -0.53
C SER A 16 10.58 -8.21 -0.01
N SER A 17 10.80 -8.94 1.09
CA SER A 17 12.10 -9.26 1.72
C SER A 17 11.87 -10.12 2.98
N PRO A 18 12.90 -10.73 3.60
CA PRO A 18 12.77 -11.49 4.85
C PRO A 18 12.26 -10.64 6.04
N SER A 19 11.74 -11.30 7.08
CA SER A 19 11.40 -10.60 8.34
C SER A 19 12.63 -9.87 8.90
N GLY A 20 12.45 -8.66 9.43
CA GLY A 20 13.55 -7.82 9.92
C GLY A 20 14.27 -6.93 8.89
N ALA A 21 14.09 -7.15 7.58
CA ALA A 21 14.77 -6.37 6.53
C ALA A 21 14.19 -4.96 6.27
N GLY A 22 13.35 -4.43 7.16
CA GLY A 22 12.92 -3.02 7.09
C GLY A 22 11.72 -2.67 6.19
N LYS A 23 10.95 -3.64 5.66
CA LYS A 23 9.76 -3.36 4.80
C LYS A 23 8.80 -2.35 5.40
N SER A 24 8.41 -2.53 6.67
CA SER A 24 7.48 -1.62 7.35
C SER A 24 8.08 -0.23 7.56
N THR A 25 9.41 -0.11 7.64
CA THR A 25 10.11 1.17 7.70
C THR A 25 10.06 1.87 6.35
N LEU A 26 10.35 1.16 5.26
CA LEU A 26 10.26 1.69 3.90
C LEU A 26 8.83 2.09 3.52
N ALA A 27 7.84 1.23 3.80
CA ALA A 27 6.42 1.53 3.56
C ALA A 27 5.97 2.81 4.27
N ARG A 28 6.32 2.98 5.55
CA ARG A 28 6.00 4.20 6.31
C ARG A 28 6.69 5.44 5.76
N ARG A 29 7.90 5.32 5.21
CA ARG A 29 8.60 6.44 4.56
C ARG A 29 7.93 6.82 3.24
N LEU A 30 7.52 5.85 2.42
CA LEU A 30 6.80 6.10 1.16
C LEU A 30 5.48 6.85 1.40
N ILE A 31 4.67 6.39 2.37
CA ILE A 31 3.39 7.04 2.71
C ILE A 31 3.59 8.47 3.25
N LYS A 32 4.66 8.71 4.02
CA LYS A 32 5.00 10.05 4.51
C LYS A 32 5.49 10.98 3.39
N TRP A 33 6.19 10.42 2.40
CA TRP A 33 6.75 11.18 1.29
C TRP A 33 5.67 11.57 0.27
N ASP A 34 4.73 10.67 -0.02
CA ASP A 34 3.63 10.90 -0.94
C ASP A 34 2.29 10.51 -0.28
N PRO A 35 1.47 11.50 0.12
CA PRO A 35 0.16 11.27 0.73
C PRO A 35 -0.86 10.59 -0.18
N THR A 36 -0.60 10.46 -1.49
CA THR A 36 -1.47 9.71 -2.41
C THR A 36 -1.28 8.19 -2.28
N ILE A 37 -0.23 7.74 -1.58
CA ILE A 37 0.05 6.33 -1.31
C ILE A 37 -0.66 5.90 -0.02
N GLY A 38 -1.57 4.94 -0.14
CA GLY A 38 -2.23 4.29 0.99
C GLY A 38 -1.53 2.99 1.45
N PHE A 39 -1.68 2.64 2.72
CA PHE A 39 -1.33 1.29 3.20
C PHE A 39 -2.48 0.32 2.96
N SER A 40 -2.20 -0.82 2.32
CA SER A 40 -3.18 -1.90 2.19
C SER A 40 -3.29 -2.69 3.48
N VAL A 41 -4.49 -2.71 4.10
CA VAL A 41 -4.77 -3.48 5.31
C VAL A 41 -5.35 -4.84 4.93
N SER A 42 -4.67 -5.91 5.30
CA SER A 42 -5.13 -7.28 5.06
C SER A 42 -6.15 -7.74 6.11
N ALA A 43 -6.99 -8.70 5.75
CA ALA A 43 -7.81 -9.44 6.71
C ALA A 43 -6.98 -10.52 7.44
N THR A 44 -7.26 -10.76 8.72
CA THR A 44 -6.68 -11.87 9.50
C THR A 44 -7.75 -12.47 10.40
N THR A 45 -7.70 -13.79 10.61
CA THR A 45 -8.61 -14.52 11.52
C THR A 45 -8.14 -14.48 12.98
N ARG A 46 -6.95 -13.94 13.26
CA ARG A 46 -6.43 -13.80 14.63
C ARG A 46 -7.28 -12.78 15.41
N PRO A 47 -7.69 -13.07 16.65
CA PRO A 47 -8.41 -12.10 17.48
C PRO A 47 -7.58 -10.82 17.71
N PRO A 48 -8.22 -9.66 17.90
CA PRO A 48 -7.54 -8.42 18.27
C PRO A 48 -6.68 -8.61 19.52
N ARG A 49 -5.52 -7.95 19.57
CA ARG A 49 -4.74 -7.90 20.81
C ARG A 49 -5.43 -6.94 21.80
N PRO A 50 -5.45 -7.24 23.11
CA PRO A 50 -5.92 -6.31 24.13
C PRO A 50 -5.21 -4.96 24.09
#